data_AF-A0A3N5LGS5-F1
#
_entry.id   AF-A0A3N5LGS5-F1
#
_cell.length_a   1.000
_cell.length_b   1.000
_cell.length_c   1.000
_cell.angle_alpha   90.00
_cell.angle_beta   90.00
_cell.angle_gamma   90.00
#
_symmetry.space_group_name_H-M   'P 1'
#
loop_
_entity.id
_entity.type
_entity.pdbx_description
1 polymer ?
#
loop_
_entity_poly.entity_id
_entity_poly.type
_entity_poly.pdbx_seq_one_letter_code
_entity_poly.pdbx_strand_id
1 'polypeptide(L)'
;DMVEKGFRFFAEMWNPILDAFGEQGVNFALEVHPTEIAYDIVTAEAAVDALGSRKEFGFNFDPSHLGYQGVDYVGFIRKFGDRIYHCHMKDVYWSPRPTQAGVFGGHLPFGDPRRFWDFRSLGRGSIDFEEIIRAFNDMGYSGPLSVEWEDSKMDREHGAKEACAFVRQLDFRPSKRAFDAAFSEKGS
;
A
#
# COMPACT_ATOMS: atom_id res chain seq x y z
N ASP A 1 -4.50 23.85 -17.10
CA ASP A 1 -3.28 23.84 -16.26
C ASP A 1 -2.37 22.65 -16.65
N MET A 2 -1.09 22.59 -16.28
CA MET A 2 -0.18 21.46 -16.60
C MET A 2 -0.61 20.17 -15.89
N VAL A 3 -1.07 20.29 -14.64
CA VAL A 3 -1.56 19.15 -13.84
C VAL A 3 -2.81 18.53 -14.47
N GLU A 4 -3.81 19.35 -14.79
CA GLU A 4 -5.04 18.88 -15.46
C GLU A 4 -4.77 18.21 -16.81
N LYS A 5 -3.79 18.74 -17.58
CA LYS A 5 -3.38 18.12 -18.85
C LYS A 5 -2.73 16.75 -18.61
N GLY A 6 -1.97 16.59 -17.52
CA GLY A 6 -1.40 15.31 -17.11
C GLY A 6 -2.46 14.25 -16.87
N PHE A 7 -3.47 14.55 -16.04
CA PHE A 7 -4.57 13.60 -15.77
C PHE A 7 -5.44 13.30 -17.01
N ARG A 8 -5.65 14.31 -17.88
CA ARG A 8 -6.34 14.07 -19.15
C ARG A 8 -5.57 13.15 -20.08
N PHE A 9 -4.26 13.35 -20.19
CA PHE A 9 -3.39 12.50 -20.99
C PHE A 9 -3.33 11.08 -20.41
N PHE A 10 -3.24 10.95 -19.09
CA PHE A 10 -3.37 9.67 -18.40
C PHE A 10 -4.68 8.96 -18.79
N ALA A 11 -5.82 9.63 -18.70
CA ALA A 11 -7.10 9.05 -19.07
C ALA A 11 -7.19 8.67 -20.56
N GLU A 12 -6.68 9.52 -21.46
CA GLU A 12 -6.65 9.27 -22.90
C GLU A 12 -5.85 8.00 -23.23
N MET A 13 -4.70 7.82 -22.59
CA MET A 13 -3.82 6.67 -22.83
C MET A 13 -4.31 5.40 -22.16
N TRP A 14 -4.85 5.50 -20.94
CA TRP A 14 -5.20 4.33 -20.14
C TRP A 14 -6.59 3.78 -20.42
N ASN A 15 -7.56 4.57 -20.87
CA ASN A 15 -8.89 4.05 -21.16
C ASN A 15 -8.90 2.90 -22.19
N PRO A 16 -8.21 3.00 -23.35
CA PRO A 16 -8.15 1.88 -24.30
C PRO A 16 -7.45 0.65 -23.74
N ILE A 17 -6.46 0.84 -22.86
CA ILE A 17 -5.77 -0.27 -22.18
C ILE A 17 -6.77 -0.96 -21.23
N LEU A 18 -7.47 -0.18 -20.41
CA LEU A 18 -8.44 -0.69 -19.45
C LEU A 18 -9.66 -1.33 -20.13
N ASP A 19 -10.02 -0.91 -21.34
CA ASP A 19 -11.03 -1.59 -22.16
C ASP A 19 -10.57 -3.02 -22.49
N ALA A 20 -9.31 -3.21 -22.90
CA ALA A 20 -8.75 -4.54 -23.14
C ALA A 20 -8.70 -5.40 -21.86
N PHE A 21 -8.40 -4.81 -20.70
CA PHE A 21 -8.51 -5.50 -19.40
C PHE A 21 -9.96 -5.96 -19.13
N GLY A 22 -10.92 -5.06 -19.35
CA GLY A 22 -12.35 -5.34 -19.18
C GLY A 22 -12.86 -6.45 -20.11
N GLU A 23 -12.42 -6.47 -21.37
CA GLU A 23 -12.73 -7.54 -22.33
C GLU A 23 -12.24 -8.92 -21.88
N GLN A 24 -11.15 -8.97 -21.11
CA GLN A 24 -10.60 -10.22 -20.56
C GLN A 24 -11.13 -10.53 -19.15
N GLY A 25 -11.97 -9.68 -18.57
CA GLY A 25 -12.44 -9.82 -17.19
C GLY A 25 -11.32 -9.70 -16.15
N VAL A 26 -10.27 -8.94 -16.45
CA VAL A 26 -9.12 -8.69 -15.58
C VAL A 26 -9.18 -7.24 -15.08
N ASN A 27 -8.74 -7.02 -13.85
CA ASN A 27 -8.57 -5.66 -13.31
C ASN A 27 -7.08 -5.30 -13.28
N PHE A 28 -6.79 -4.02 -13.48
CA PHE A 28 -5.48 -3.42 -13.30
C PHE A 28 -5.36 -2.82 -11.89
N ALA A 29 -4.21 -3.06 -11.24
CA ALA A 29 -3.90 -2.59 -9.91
C ALA A 29 -2.66 -1.68 -9.97
N LEU A 30 -2.85 -0.36 -10.00
CA LEU A 30 -1.75 0.60 -9.98
C LEU A 30 -1.12 0.60 -8.59
N GLU A 31 0.20 0.45 -8.50
CA GLU A 31 0.91 0.73 -7.25
C GLU A 31 1.06 2.24 -7.07
N VAL A 32 0.51 2.78 -5.99
CA VAL A 32 0.61 4.21 -5.68
C VAL A 32 2.02 4.49 -5.18
N HIS A 33 2.84 5.05 -6.05
CA HIS A 33 4.29 5.14 -5.89
C HIS A 33 4.81 6.47 -6.47
N PRO A 34 5.83 7.12 -5.88
CA PRO A 34 6.46 8.31 -6.46
C PRO A 34 6.84 8.11 -7.93
N THR A 35 6.81 9.17 -8.74
CA THR A 35 7.03 9.13 -10.20
C THR A 35 5.85 8.60 -11.03
N GLU A 36 4.87 7.93 -10.42
CA GLU A 36 3.60 7.61 -11.08
C GLU A 36 2.66 8.81 -11.12
N ILE A 37 1.55 8.70 -11.88
CA ILE A 37 0.49 9.72 -11.88
C ILE A 37 -0.21 9.84 -10.51
N ALA A 38 -0.28 8.73 -9.78
CA ALA A 38 -0.81 8.63 -8.43
C ALA A 38 0.30 8.18 -7.48
N TYR A 39 0.64 9.04 -6.52
CA TYR A 39 1.72 8.83 -5.56
C TYR A 39 1.34 9.18 -4.12
N ASP A 40 0.08 9.57 -3.87
CA ASP A 40 -0.53 9.81 -2.56
C ASP A 40 -2.05 9.64 -2.65
N ILE A 41 -2.77 9.81 -1.52
CA ILE A 41 -4.24 9.70 -1.50
C ILE A 41 -4.93 10.69 -2.46
N VAL A 42 -4.40 11.91 -2.58
CA VAL A 42 -5.06 12.99 -3.34
C VAL A 42 -4.93 12.74 -4.83
N THR A 43 -3.75 12.35 -5.28
CA THR A 43 -3.47 11.99 -6.67
C THR A 43 -4.09 10.65 -7.07
N ALA A 44 -4.21 9.70 -6.14
CA ALA A 44 -4.98 8.48 -6.34
C ALA A 44 -6.47 8.77 -6.59
N GLU A 45 -7.09 9.64 -5.80
CA GLU A 45 -8.47 10.08 -6.01
C GLU A 45 -8.63 10.78 -7.38
N ALA A 46 -7.72 11.71 -7.70
CA ALA A 46 -7.73 12.39 -9.00
C ALA A 46 -7.55 11.42 -10.19
N ALA A 47 -6.75 10.35 -10.04
CA ALA A 47 -6.59 9.33 -11.07
C ALA A 47 -7.87 8.51 -11.28
N VAL A 48 -8.56 8.14 -10.19
CA VAL A 48 -9.87 7.46 -10.24
C VAL A 48 -10.90 8.33 -10.93
N ASP A 49 -10.96 9.62 -10.58
CA ASP A 49 -11.87 10.59 -11.19
C ASP A 49 -11.58 10.79 -12.68
N ALA A 50 -10.31 10.91 -13.06
CA ALA A 50 -9.88 11.07 -14.45
C ALA A 50 -10.31 9.89 -15.34
N LEU A 51 -10.37 8.68 -14.77
CA LEU A 51 -10.82 7.47 -15.46
C LEU A 51 -12.33 7.21 -15.31
N GLY A 52 -13.09 8.17 -14.81
CA GLY A 52 -14.55 8.07 -14.65
C GLY A 52 -14.96 6.99 -13.64
N SER A 53 -14.14 6.74 -12.62
CA SER A 53 -14.41 5.75 -11.57
C SER A 53 -14.67 4.33 -12.09
N ARG A 54 -14.15 3.98 -13.27
CA ARG A 54 -14.30 2.63 -13.83
C ARG A 54 -13.68 1.56 -12.93
N LYS A 55 -14.25 0.35 -12.92
CA LYS A 55 -13.87 -0.74 -12.01
C LYS A 55 -12.63 -1.51 -12.46
N GLU A 56 -12.22 -1.38 -13.72
CA GLU A 56 -11.04 -2.06 -14.23
C GLU A 56 -9.75 -1.43 -13.67
N PHE A 57 -9.85 -0.24 -13.06
CA PHE A 57 -8.75 0.46 -12.43
C PHE A 57 -8.92 0.49 -10.91
N GLY A 58 -7.94 -0.06 -10.22
CA GLY A 58 -7.79 0.00 -8.77
C GLY A 58 -6.32 0.04 -8.39
N PHE A 59 -6.02 -0.38 -7.17
CA PHE A 59 -4.71 -0.20 -6.55
C PHE A 59 -4.08 -1.52 -6.11
N ASN A 60 -2.77 -1.60 -6.34
CA ASN A 60 -1.88 -2.46 -5.57
C ASN A 60 -1.46 -1.65 -4.35
N PHE A 61 -1.95 -2.02 -3.17
CA PHE A 61 -1.59 -1.31 -1.95
C PHE A 61 -0.18 -1.70 -1.51
N ASP A 62 0.72 -0.73 -1.49
CA ASP A 62 2.04 -0.84 -0.87
C ASP A 62 2.20 0.28 0.17
N PRO A 63 2.34 -0.04 1.47
CA PRO A 63 2.39 0.98 2.50
C PRO A 63 3.74 1.71 2.58
N SER A 64 4.80 1.17 1.98
CA SER A 64 6.18 1.65 2.20
C SER A 64 6.36 3.08 1.68
N HIS A 65 5.93 3.37 0.46
CA HIS A 65 6.08 4.70 -0.14
C HIS A 65 5.21 5.74 0.55
N LEU A 66 3.96 5.39 0.83
CA LEU A 66 3.01 6.23 1.55
C LEU A 66 3.53 6.57 2.96
N GLY A 67 4.08 5.57 3.67
CA GLY A 67 4.56 5.71 5.04
C GLY A 67 5.69 6.74 5.18
N TYR A 68 6.77 6.60 4.41
CA TYR A 68 7.90 7.54 4.54
C TYR A 68 7.57 8.96 4.06
N GLN A 69 6.58 9.10 3.15
CA GLN A 69 6.07 10.41 2.72
C GLN A 69 5.23 11.11 3.78
N GLY A 70 4.74 10.37 4.79
CA GLY A 70 3.80 10.88 5.78
C GLY A 70 2.34 10.86 5.31
N VAL A 71 2.01 10.02 4.32
CA VAL A 71 0.63 9.79 3.88
C VAL A 71 -0.04 8.80 4.85
N ASP A 72 -1.31 9.02 5.15
CA ASP A 72 -2.12 8.11 5.97
C ASP A 72 -2.42 6.81 5.22
N TYR A 73 -1.47 5.87 5.21
CA TYR A 73 -1.59 4.61 4.48
C TYR A 73 -2.70 3.69 5.03
N VAL A 74 -3.09 3.82 6.30
CA VAL A 74 -4.25 3.08 6.84
C VAL A 74 -5.55 3.73 6.37
N GLY A 75 -5.61 5.07 6.37
CA GLY A 75 -6.69 5.85 5.76
C GLY A 75 -6.85 5.57 4.27
N PHE A 76 -5.76 5.31 3.54
CA PHE A 76 -5.80 4.89 2.14
C PHE A 76 -6.65 3.62 1.97
N ILE A 77 -6.42 2.59 2.80
CA ILE A 77 -7.22 1.36 2.79
C ILE A 77 -8.69 1.65 3.05
N ARG A 78 -8.99 2.46 4.06
CA ARG A 78 -10.37 2.82 4.41
C ARG A 78 -11.07 3.62 3.31
N LYS A 79 -10.33 4.43 2.57
CA LYS A 79 -10.86 5.27 1.48
C LYS A 79 -11.08 4.48 0.19
N PHE A 80 -10.15 3.59 -0.18
CA PHE A 80 -10.14 2.92 -1.48
C PHE A 80 -10.32 1.40 -1.38
N GLY A 81 -10.84 0.88 -0.26
CA GLY A 81 -10.88 -0.56 0.01
C GLY A 81 -11.63 -1.40 -1.03
N ASP A 82 -12.65 -0.83 -1.68
CA ASP A 82 -13.37 -1.46 -2.80
C ASP A 82 -12.57 -1.51 -4.12
N ARG A 83 -11.44 -0.83 -4.16
CA ARG A 83 -10.52 -0.72 -5.31
C ARG A 83 -9.13 -1.28 -5.01
N ILE A 84 -8.88 -1.83 -3.83
CA ILE A 84 -7.61 -2.53 -3.55
C ILE A 84 -7.73 -3.94 -4.11
N TYR A 85 -7.06 -4.19 -5.23
CA TYR A 85 -7.10 -5.48 -5.93
C TYR A 85 -5.92 -6.38 -5.58
N HIS A 86 -4.83 -5.79 -5.09
CA HIS A 86 -3.63 -6.50 -4.67
C HIS A 86 -2.94 -5.75 -3.53
N CYS A 87 -2.07 -6.44 -2.80
CA CYS A 87 -1.30 -5.85 -1.71
C CYS A 87 0.14 -6.35 -1.75
N HIS A 88 1.08 -5.42 -1.62
CA HIS A 88 2.47 -5.67 -1.29
C HIS A 88 2.71 -5.37 0.20
N MET A 89 3.07 -6.41 0.92
CA MET A 89 3.65 -6.33 2.26
C MET A 89 5.11 -5.91 2.10
N LYS A 90 5.34 -4.61 2.10
CA LYS A 90 6.67 -3.99 2.01
C LYS A 90 6.88 -3.06 3.19
N ASP A 91 8.06 -3.13 3.79
CA ASP A 91 8.38 -2.35 4.99
C ASP A 91 9.47 -1.32 4.69
N VAL A 92 9.44 -0.25 5.46
CA VAL A 92 10.36 0.87 5.33
C VAL A 92 10.62 1.45 6.70
N TYR A 93 11.87 1.83 6.95
CA TYR A 93 12.19 2.66 8.09
C TYR A 93 12.26 4.12 7.66
N TRP A 94 11.74 5.03 8.48
CA TRP A 94 12.07 6.45 8.42
C TRP A 94 12.53 6.97 9.78
N SER A 95 13.44 7.94 9.75
CA SER A 95 14.06 8.48 10.95
C SER A 95 13.10 9.36 11.76
N PRO A 96 13.07 9.23 13.10
CA PRO A 96 12.29 10.13 13.96
C PRO A 96 12.90 11.54 14.08
N ARG A 97 14.07 11.76 13.48
CA ARG A 97 14.81 13.03 13.46
C ARG A 97 15.32 13.34 12.06
N PRO A 98 15.51 14.62 11.70
CA PRO A 98 16.11 14.99 10.42
C PRO A 98 17.47 14.32 10.19
N THR A 99 17.73 13.96 8.94
CA THR A 99 19.00 13.41 8.45
C THR A 99 19.57 14.34 7.37
N GLN A 100 20.71 13.97 6.78
CA GLN A 100 21.34 14.82 5.74
C GLN A 100 20.58 14.81 4.42
N ALA A 101 19.98 13.68 4.04
CA ALA A 101 19.12 13.57 2.86
C ALA A 101 17.68 13.29 3.30
N GLY A 102 16.77 14.24 3.02
CA GLY A 102 15.36 14.16 3.39
C GLY A 102 14.56 13.12 2.60
N VAL A 103 13.25 13.32 2.54
CA VAL A 103 12.29 12.39 1.89
C VAL A 103 12.63 12.07 0.42
N PHE A 104 13.28 12.99 -0.30
CA PHE A 104 13.72 12.78 -1.68
C PHE A 104 15.03 11.98 -1.82
N GLY A 105 15.64 11.54 -0.72
CA GLY A 105 16.79 10.62 -0.72
C GLY A 105 18.14 11.21 -1.17
N GLY A 106 18.16 12.43 -1.75
CA GLY A 106 19.39 13.15 -2.08
C GLY A 106 20.30 12.46 -3.10
N HIS A 107 19.73 11.60 -3.95
CA HIS A 107 20.46 10.73 -4.89
C HIS A 107 21.49 9.80 -4.24
N LEU A 108 21.37 9.55 -2.93
CA LEU A 108 22.21 8.59 -2.24
C LEU A 108 21.76 7.15 -2.56
N PRO A 109 22.68 6.18 -2.61
CA PRO A 109 22.29 4.78 -2.77
C PRO A 109 21.45 4.29 -1.57
N PHE A 110 20.59 3.30 -1.80
CA PHE A 110 19.96 2.56 -0.71
C PHE A 110 21.03 1.96 0.22
N GLY A 111 20.75 1.96 1.52
CA GLY A 111 21.69 1.57 2.58
C GLY A 111 22.53 2.72 3.13
N ASP A 112 22.58 3.88 2.47
CA ASP A 112 23.38 5.00 2.97
C ASP A 112 22.76 5.60 4.25
N PRO A 113 23.49 5.63 5.38
CA PRO A 113 22.96 6.09 6.67
C PRO A 113 22.57 7.57 6.71
N ARG A 114 22.92 8.34 5.68
CA ARG A 114 22.53 9.75 5.55
C ARG A 114 21.09 9.93 5.06
N ARG A 115 20.46 8.90 4.49
CA ARG A 115 19.06 8.91 4.03
C ARG A 115 18.09 9.01 5.20
N PHE A 116 17.00 9.75 5.01
CA PHE A 116 15.91 9.87 5.97
C PHE A 116 15.14 8.57 6.14
N TRP A 117 15.07 7.78 5.07
CA TRP A 117 14.35 6.51 5.02
C TRP A 117 15.11 5.49 4.17
N ASP A 118 14.86 4.23 4.43
CA ASP A 118 15.41 3.09 3.68
C ASP A 118 14.48 1.88 3.78
N PHE A 119 14.41 1.08 2.73
CA PHE A 119 13.63 -0.16 2.75
C PHE A 119 14.27 -1.15 3.72
N ARG A 120 13.41 -1.92 4.40
CA ARG A 120 13.83 -2.93 5.35
C ARG A 120 12.99 -4.17 5.19
N SER A 121 13.56 -5.30 5.61
CA SER A 121 12.79 -6.54 5.72
C SER A 121 11.59 -6.33 6.65
N LEU A 122 10.46 -6.96 6.29
CA LEU A 122 9.20 -6.91 7.04
C LEU A 122 9.39 -7.15 8.54
N GLY A 123 8.83 -6.24 9.34
CA GLY A 123 8.91 -6.26 10.81
C GLY A 123 10.12 -5.53 11.37
N ARG A 124 10.92 -4.86 10.53
CA ARG A 124 12.14 -4.13 10.93
C ARG A 124 12.12 -2.65 10.56
N GLY A 125 11.08 -2.20 9.88
CA GLY A 125 10.82 -0.80 9.57
C GLY A 125 9.88 -0.16 10.57
N SER A 126 9.04 0.75 10.04
CA SER A 126 8.20 1.67 10.79
C SER A 126 6.72 1.56 10.39
N ILE A 127 6.37 0.65 9.47
CA ILE A 127 4.98 0.43 9.06
C ILE A 127 4.22 -0.32 10.16
N ASP A 128 3.02 0.18 10.48
CA ASP A 128 2.10 -0.46 11.41
C ASP A 128 1.25 -1.50 10.68
N PHE A 129 1.76 -2.72 10.59
CA PHE A 129 1.07 -3.82 9.92
C PHE A 129 -0.16 -4.33 10.68
N GLU A 130 -0.22 -4.16 12.00
CA GLU A 130 -1.40 -4.54 12.78
C GLU A 130 -2.61 -3.72 12.33
N GLU A 131 -2.44 -2.40 12.20
CA GLU A 131 -3.51 -1.52 11.72
C GLU A 131 -3.86 -1.74 10.24
N ILE A 132 -2.89 -2.13 9.40
CA ILE A 132 -3.16 -2.52 8.00
C ILE A 132 -4.06 -3.76 7.95
N ILE A 133 -3.73 -4.82 8.69
CA ILE A 133 -4.54 -6.05 8.70
C ILE A 133 -5.95 -5.76 9.23
N ARG A 134 -6.09 -4.91 10.26
CA ARG A 134 -7.40 -4.49 10.76
C ARG A 134 -8.20 -3.72 9.70
N ALA A 135 -7.59 -2.76 9.03
CA ALA A 135 -8.25 -2.00 7.97
C ALA A 135 -8.65 -2.89 6.79
N PHE A 136 -7.83 -3.86 6.41
CA PHE A 136 -8.18 -4.85 5.39
C PHE A 136 -9.36 -5.72 5.82
N ASN A 137 -9.38 -6.18 7.07
CA ASN A 137 -10.49 -6.94 7.62
C ASN A 137 -11.79 -6.11 7.64
N ASP A 138 -11.71 -4.83 8.01
CA ASP A 138 -12.86 -3.91 8.01
C ASP A 138 -13.41 -3.69 6.59
N MET A 139 -12.51 -3.63 5.59
CA MET A 139 -12.88 -3.46 4.19
C MET A 139 -13.21 -4.77 3.47
N GLY A 140 -13.09 -5.92 4.13
CA GLY A 140 -13.35 -7.23 3.56
C GLY A 140 -12.36 -7.66 2.46
N TYR A 141 -11.13 -7.13 2.49
CA TYR A 141 -10.07 -7.58 1.58
C TYR A 141 -9.76 -9.05 1.85
N SER A 142 -9.77 -9.86 0.79
CA SER A 142 -9.56 -11.31 0.86
C SER A 142 -8.55 -11.82 -0.17
N GLY A 143 -7.83 -10.89 -0.81
CA GLY A 143 -6.74 -11.21 -1.73
C GLY A 143 -5.46 -11.63 -0.99
N PRO A 144 -4.40 -11.98 -1.73
CA PRO A 144 -3.14 -12.40 -1.14
C PRO A 144 -2.38 -11.24 -0.50
N LEU A 145 -1.69 -11.53 0.60
CA LEU A 145 -0.66 -10.65 1.17
C LEU A 145 0.69 -11.00 0.53
N SER A 146 0.99 -10.39 -0.64
CA SER A 146 2.23 -10.66 -1.37
C SER A 146 3.42 -10.01 -0.66
N VAL A 147 4.54 -10.71 -0.53
CA VAL A 147 5.76 -10.14 0.07
C VAL A 147 6.64 -9.55 -1.02
N GLU A 148 6.87 -8.24 -0.96
CA GLU A 148 7.93 -7.58 -1.72
C GLU A 148 9.10 -7.33 -0.78
N TRP A 149 10.14 -8.14 -0.91
CA TRP A 149 11.29 -8.08 0.00
C TRP A 149 12.38 -7.17 -0.54
N GLU A 150 12.72 -6.12 0.22
CA GLU A 150 13.87 -5.24 -0.05
C GLU A 150 14.56 -4.82 1.24
N ASP A 151 15.85 -5.11 1.36
CA ASP A 151 16.72 -4.60 2.42
C ASP A 151 18.18 -4.63 1.95
N SER A 152 18.79 -3.46 1.79
CA SER A 152 20.16 -3.32 1.30
C SER A 152 21.23 -3.81 2.27
N LYS A 153 20.86 -4.10 3.53
CA LYS A 153 21.76 -4.48 4.63
C LYS A 153 21.50 -5.88 5.16
N MET A 154 20.65 -6.66 4.50
CA MET A 154 20.30 -8.01 4.93
C MET A 154 20.50 -9.02 3.79
N ASP A 155 20.82 -10.26 4.14
CA ASP A 155 20.81 -11.36 3.18
C ASP A 155 19.37 -11.65 2.71
N ARG A 156 19.19 -11.80 1.40
CA ARG A 156 17.86 -11.96 0.80
C ARG A 156 17.14 -13.23 1.23
N GLU A 157 17.85 -14.34 1.41
CA GLU A 157 17.20 -15.63 1.70
C GLU A 157 16.83 -15.71 3.17
N HIS A 158 17.68 -15.16 4.04
CA HIS A 158 17.35 -14.95 5.44
C HIS A 158 16.13 -14.03 5.57
N GLY A 159 16.17 -12.87 4.93
CA GLY A 159 15.10 -11.88 5.00
C GLY A 159 13.78 -12.39 4.43
N ALA A 160 13.79 -13.08 3.28
CA ALA A 160 12.57 -13.65 2.69
C ALA A 160 11.92 -14.70 3.60
N LYS A 161 12.71 -15.53 4.29
CA LYS A 161 12.19 -16.51 5.26
C LYS A 161 11.56 -15.83 6.47
N GLU A 162 12.22 -14.82 7.02
CA GLU A 162 11.73 -14.03 8.15
C GLU A 162 10.44 -13.27 7.79
N ALA A 163 10.44 -12.57 6.65
CA ALA A 163 9.29 -11.84 6.14
C ALA A 163 8.07 -12.74 5.91
N CYS A 164 8.28 -13.93 5.33
CA CYS A 164 7.21 -14.90 5.14
C CYS A 164 6.62 -15.40 6.47
N ALA A 165 7.46 -15.63 7.49
CA ALA A 165 6.99 -16.00 8.82
C ALA A 165 6.21 -14.85 9.49
N PHE A 166 6.70 -13.62 9.37
CA PHE A 166 6.07 -12.42 9.92
C PHE A 166 4.66 -12.19 9.35
N VAL A 167 4.50 -12.22 8.02
CA VAL A 167 3.18 -12.04 7.38
C VAL A 167 2.19 -13.11 7.81
N ARG A 168 2.62 -14.38 7.93
CA ARG A 168 1.75 -15.47 8.42
C ARG A 168 1.31 -15.29 9.87
N GLN A 169 2.13 -14.65 10.70
CA GLN A 169 1.77 -14.37 12.09
C GLN A 169 0.74 -13.24 12.18
N LEU A 170 0.82 -12.26 11.28
CA LEU A 170 -0.10 -11.11 11.23
C LEU A 170 -1.45 -11.42 10.59
N ASP A 171 -1.53 -12.38 9.66
CA ASP A 171 -2.75 -12.71 8.93
C ASP A 171 -3.78 -13.44 9.82
N PHE A 172 -4.42 -12.67 10.72
CA PHE A 172 -5.49 -13.15 11.57
C PHE A 172 -6.86 -12.87 10.99
N ARG A 173 -7.80 -13.78 11.27
CA ARG A 173 -9.20 -13.61 10.88
C ARG A 173 -9.95 -12.68 11.86
N PRO A 174 -10.88 -11.85 11.37
CA PRO A 174 -11.70 -11.02 12.24
C PRO A 174 -12.64 -11.88 13.09
N SER A 175 -13.05 -11.35 14.25
CA SER A 175 -14.07 -11.98 15.09
C SER A 175 -15.41 -12.01 14.36
N LYS A 176 -16.11 -13.16 14.40
CA LYS A 176 -17.48 -13.29 13.88
C LYS A 176 -18.55 -12.80 14.87
N ARG A 177 -18.16 -12.38 16.07
CA ARG A 177 -19.07 -11.96 17.14
C ARG A 177 -18.77 -10.53 17.52
N ALA A 178 -19.81 -9.71 17.62
CA ALA A 178 -19.73 -8.43 18.30
C ALA A 178 -19.34 -8.69 19.76
N PHE A 179 -18.34 -7.95 20.25
CA PHE A 179 -17.76 -8.17 21.58
C PHE A 179 -18.84 -8.10 22.68
N ASP A 180 -19.69 -7.06 22.64
CA ASP A 180 -20.75 -6.85 23.64
C ASP A 180 -21.89 -7.88 23.54
N ALA A 181 -22.15 -8.41 22.34
CA ALA A 181 -23.15 -9.47 22.14
C ALA A 181 -22.72 -10.78 22.81
N ALA A 182 -21.41 -11.05 22.89
CA ALA A 182 -20.89 -12.28 23.51
C ALA A 182 -21.08 -12.32 25.05
N PHE A 183 -21.29 -11.17 25.69
CA PHE A 183 -21.55 -11.08 27.13
C PHE A 183 -23.04 -11.04 27.49
N SER A 184 -23.90 -10.69 26.53
CA SER A 184 -25.36 -10.68 26.73
C SER A 184 -25.99 -12.07 26.62
N GLU A 185 -25.32 -13.04 25.97
CA GLU A 185 -25.77 -14.45 25.89
C GLU A 185 -25.64 -15.23 27.22
N LYS A 186 -24.95 -14.71 28.24
CA LYS A 186 -24.81 -15.35 29.56
C LYS A 186 -25.76 -14.80 30.65
N GLY A 187 -26.75 -14.00 30.26
CA GLY A 187 -27.65 -13.29 31.18
C GLY A 187 -29.15 -13.59 31.01
N SER A 188 -29.54 -14.82 30.64
CA SER A 188 -30.94 -15.28 30.62
C SER A 188 -31.13 -16.59 31.37
#